data_AF-A0A2V6PQA9-F1
#
_entry.id   AF-A0A2V6PQA9-F1
#
_cell.length_a   1.000
_cell.length_b   1.000
_cell.length_c   1.000
_cell.angle_alpha   90.00
_cell.angle_beta   90.00
_cell.angle_gamma   90.00
#
_symmetry.space_group_name_H-M   'P 1'
#
loop_
_entity.id
_entity.type
_entity.pdbx_description
1 polymer ?
#
loop_
_entity_poly.entity_id
_entity_poly.type
_entity_poly.pdbx_seq_one_letter_code
_entity_poly.pdbx_strand_id
1 'polypeptide(L)'
;MDAGAAPRVRAWLEGREAAGVGPRVVEAARRALATAGGVVTERHGTVVCFSERRRVLELDRHGTLLTTLSWRDDGSLDEAAVRLGDRSWILVEPRATTESPWGECDRLWWATAPRRESRVAEPSSVMTAVDWSHVSAIPTVATPARLPPGTGSAVLNLIATLARDAGGAGLVYQGPYPGEQLFLTLVESFTYTAAEDPLAAFVRGELRWVPAPHERVFIEADLHVQLREGVDAVTWRGRKYHRATWQSLERYAPRRVHDVGDRVRCSIWALGRPIEDHLELTRDGELHAVLPIVSRVEQTRDVTSAVVDGVLAAIAVASAPPLAAAIEDAGRRLHVTWGPVDRDLAAIDGDAIRFASSLRDAAVRAIAGAEDREARVAAAFALLGEMAGLLGDELRARAQRTLAELPEAEQAALLRESTGPSPETARAIGRAVEALLDELERPTTPP
;
A
#
# COMPACT_ATOMS: atom_id res chain seq x y z
N MET A 1 21.01 28.34 -7.46
CA MET A 1 20.34 28.33 -6.14
C MET A 1 18.88 28.58 -6.41
N ASP A 2 18.03 27.60 -6.11
CA ASP A 2 16.58 27.76 -6.22
C ASP A 2 16.11 28.78 -5.16
N ALA A 3 15.52 29.88 -5.62
CA ALA A 3 15.14 31.00 -4.75
C ALA A 3 14.07 30.62 -3.70
N GLY A 4 13.34 29.51 -3.90
CA GLY A 4 12.28 29.05 -3.01
C GLY A 4 12.72 28.16 -1.83
N ALA A 5 13.90 27.52 -1.90
CA ALA A 5 14.28 26.47 -0.95
C ALA A 5 14.64 27.00 0.44
N ALA A 6 15.58 27.96 0.50
CA ALA A 6 16.05 28.53 1.77
C ALA A 6 14.96 29.29 2.54
N PRO A 7 14.09 30.11 1.91
CA PRO A 7 12.95 30.71 2.60
C PRO A 7 12.01 29.69 3.25
N ARG A 8 11.75 28.55 2.59
CA ARG A 8 10.89 27.48 3.13
C ARG A 8 11.47 26.87 4.40
N VAL A 9 12.78 26.60 4.43
CA VAL A 9 13.46 26.09 5.64
C VAL A 9 13.44 27.13 6.76
N ARG A 10 13.64 28.42 6.46
CA ARG A 10 13.55 29.49 7.47
C ARG A 10 12.15 29.59 8.07
N ALA A 11 11.11 29.58 7.21
CA ALA A 11 9.73 29.60 7.65
C ALA A 11 9.39 28.39 8.54
N TRP A 12 9.89 27.20 8.19
CA TRP A 12 9.74 26.02 9.04
C TRP A 12 10.45 26.18 10.40
N LEU A 13 11.69 26.68 10.43
CA LEU A 13 12.47 26.93 11.66
C LEU A 13 11.79 27.93 12.61
N GLU A 14 11.00 28.85 12.07
CA GLU A 14 10.20 29.82 12.83
C GLU A 14 8.83 29.26 13.25
N GLY A 15 8.40 28.15 12.64
CA GLY A 15 7.12 27.51 12.85
C GLY A 15 7.05 26.63 14.11
N ARG A 16 5.83 26.32 14.54
CA ARG A 16 5.57 25.48 15.72
C ARG A 16 6.10 24.06 15.59
N GLU A 17 6.14 23.51 14.38
CA GLU A 17 6.58 22.14 14.15
C GLU A 17 8.08 21.96 14.44
N ALA A 18 8.92 22.97 14.16
CA ALA A 18 10.34 22.93 14.52
C ALA A 18 10.58 22.87 16.03
N ALA A 19 9.71 23.49 16.84
CA ALA A 19 9.79 23.41 18.30
C ALA A 19 9.44 22.00 18.84
N GLY A 20 8.74 21.19 18.05
CA GLY A 20 8.42 19.81 18.37
C GLY A 20 9.50 18.80 17.96
N VAL A 21 10.56 19.25 17.29
CA VAL A 21 11.67 18.41 16.83
C VAL A 21 12.87 18.60 17.75
N GLY A 22 13.72 17.57 17.88
CA GLY A 22 14.92 17.61 18.72
C GLY A 22 15.93 18.71 18.32
N PRO A 23 16.66 19.31 19.28
CA PRO A 23 17.54 20.47 19.04
C PRO A 23 18.66 20.18 18.02
N ARG A 24 19.18 18.95 17.99
CA ARG A 24 20.21 18.53 17.02
C ARG A 24 19.78 18.73 15.56
N VAL A 25 18.53 18.40 15.23
CA VAL A 25 17.99 18.55 13.87
C VAL A 25 17.82 20.02 13.53
N VAL A 26 17.30 20.82 14.47
CA VAL A 26 17.12 22.28 14.29
C VAL A 26 18.47 22.96 14.04
N GLU A 27 19.49 22.65 14.83
CA GLU A 27 20.84 23.18 14.65
C GLU A 27 21.46 22.72 13.32
N ALA A 28 21.28 21.46 12.95
CA ALA A 28 21.77 20.93 11.67
C ALA A 28 21.09 21.62 10.47
N ALA A 29 19.79 21.90 10.54
CA ALA A 29 19.07 22.65 9.51
C ALA A 29 19.56 24.10 9.41
N ARG A 30 19.91 24.75 10.54
CA ARG A 30 20.55 26.08 10.52
C ARG A 30 21.93 26.05 9.88
N ARG A 31 22.75 25.02 10.17
CA ARG A 31 24.05 24.81 9.52
C ARG A 31 23.90 24.57 8.02
N ALA A 32 22.90 23.79 7.61
CA ALA A 32 22.57 23.55 6.21
C ALA A 32 22.26 24.85 5.47
N LEU A 33 21.47 25.76 6.07
CA LEU A 33 21.19 27.09 5.50
C LEU A 33 22.42 28.00 5.38
N ALA A 34 23.40 27.84 6.27
CA ALA A 34 24.64 28.59 6.25
C ALA A 34 25.69 28.01 5.28
N THR A 35 25.48 26.78 4.80
CA THR A 35 26.43 26.06 3.96
C THR A 35 26.00 26.10 2.50
N ALA A 36 26.90 26.47 1.60
CA ALA A 36 26.63 26.40 0.17
C ALA A 36 26.31 24.96 -0.25
N GLY A 37 25.17 24.74 -0.90
CA GLY A 37 24.69 23.40 -1.25
C GLY A 37 24.14 22.58 -0.07
N GLY A 38 24.04 23.17 1.13
CA GLY A 38 23.41 22.52 2.28
C GLY A 38 21.89 22.44 2.16
N VAL A 39 21.26 23.20 1.28
CA VAL A 39 19.82 23.08 0.98
C VAL A 39 19.64 22.84 -0.51
N VAL A 40 18.93 21.75 -0.84
CA VAL A 40 18.69 21.29 -2.22
C VAL A 40 17.19 21.12 -2.44
N THR A 41 16.75 21.31 -3.68
CA THR A 41 15.38 21.07 -4.11
C THR A 41 15.37 19.92 -5.11
N GLU A 42 14.54 18.92 -4.84
CA GLU A 42 14.29 17.79 -5.71
C GLU A 42 13.32 18.19 -6.85
N ARG A 43 13.12 17.31 -7.82
CA ARG A 43 12.40 17.60 -9.09
C ARG A 43 11.01 18.22 -8.88
N HIS A 44 10.25 17.71 -7.92
CA HIS A 44 8.87 18.11 -7.62
C HIS A 44 8.78 19.08 -6.44
N GLY A 45 9.90 19.71 -6.07
CA GLY A 45 9.90 20.80 -5.11
C GLY A 45 10.11 20.39 -3.65
N THR A 46 10.35 19.11 -3.36
CA THR A 46 10.78 18.66 -2.02
C THR A 46 12.10 19.34 -1.68
N VAL A 47 12.18 19.97 -0.51
CA VAL A 47 13.40 20.61 -0.01
C VAL A 47 14.09 19.68 0.97
N VAL A 48 15.38 19.50 0.74
CA VAL A 48 16.24 18.63 1.55
C VAL A 48 17.34 19.47 2.17
N CYS A 49 17.56 19.31 3.47
CA CYS A 49 18.71 19.89 4.15
C CYS A 49 19.78 18.83 4.40
N PHE A 50 21.02 19.19 4.09
CA PHE A 50 22.23 18.45 4.36
C PHE A 50 23.12 19.21 5.34
N SER A 51 23.54 18.54 6.41
CA SER A 51 24.61 19.00 7.31
C SER A 51 25.74 17.98 7.22
N GLU A 52 26.97 18.43 6.98
CA GLU A 52 28.15 17.55 6.86
C GLU A 52 27.96 16.43 5.83
N ARG A 53 27.31 16.76 4.70
CA ARG A 53 26.94 15.82 3.61
C ARG A 53 25.94 14.73 4.00
N ARG A 54 25.33 14.81 5.19
CA ARG A 54 24.27 13.90 5.61
C ARG A 54 22.93 14.60 5.58
N ARG A 55 21.91 13.91 5.11
CA ARG A 55 20.52 14.37 5.13
C ARG A 55 20.06 14.51 6.57
N VAL A 56 19.41 15.63 6.91
CA VAL A 56 18.91 15.89 8.27
C VAL A 56 17.44 16.27 8.32
N LEU A 57 16.88 16.78 7.21
CA LEU A 57 15.53 17.33 7.14
C LEU A 57 14.98 17.20 5.72
N GLU A 58 13.69 16.88 5.61
CA GLU A 58 12.92 16.97 4.37
C GLU A 58 11.62 17.75 4.60
N LEU A 59 11.32 18.68 3.70
CA LEU A 59 10.06 19.41 3.63
C LEU A 59 9.45 19.19 2.25
N ASP A 60 8.14 18.96 2.14
CA ASP A 60 7.50 18.98 0.82
C ASP A 60 7.49 20.40 0.22
N ARG A 61 6.98 20.52 -1.02
CA ARG A 61 6.90 21.82 -1.71
C ARG A 61 6.03 22.87 -1.00
N HIS A 62 5.13 22.45 -0.09
CA HIS A 62 4.29 23.33 0.73
C HIS A 62 4.90 23.64 2.10
N GLY A 63 6.05 23.04 2.43
CA GLY A 63 6.72 23.22 3.72
C GLY A 63 6.28 22.23 4.81
N THR A 64 5.52 21.20 4.46
CA THR A 64 5.16 20.12 5.41
C THR A 64 6.40 19.30 5.73
N LEU A 65 6.71 19.12 7.02
CA LEU A 65 7.81 18.26 7.45
C LEU A 65 7.55 16.80 7.06
N LEU A 66 8.46 16.19 6.31
CA LEU A 66 8.33 14.81 5.84
C LEU A 66 9.19 13.82 6.63
N THR A 67 10.43 14.24 6.92
CA THR A 67 11.46 13.38 7.49
C THR A 67 12.43 14.22 8.33
N THR A 68 12.89 13.67 9.46
CA THR A 68 14.01 14.21 10.24
C THR A 68 15.02 13.12 10.55
N LEU A 69 16.31 13.43 10.48
CA LEU A 69 17.39 12.52 10.88
C LEU A 69 18.35 13.23 11.84
N SER A 70 18.58 12.60 12.99
CA SER A 70 19.56 13.04 13.98
C SER A 70 20.76 12.11 13.92
N TRP A 71 21.94 12.67 13.64
CA TRP A 71 23.19 11.94 13.57
C TRP A 71 24.02 12.20 14.84
N ARG A 72 24.77 11.19 15.28
CA ARG A 72 25.80 11.34 16.31
C ARG A 72 27.09 11.85 15.69
N ASP A 73 28.00 12.32 16.55
CA ASP A 73 29.32 12.83 16.14
C ASP A 73 30.19 11.74 15.48
N ASP A 74 29.99 10.47 15.86
CA ASP A 74 30.65 9.32 15.23
C ASP A 74 30.09 8.97 13.84
N GLY A 75 29.05 9.67 13.39
CA GLY A 75 28.41 9.47 12.11
C GLY A 75 27.34 8.41 12.05
N SER A 76 27.06 7.72 13.17
CA SER A 76 25.92 6.80 13.28
C SER A 76 24.61 7.57 13.39
N LEU A 77 23.51 6.96 12.94
CA LEU A 77 22.17 7.50 13.12
C LEU A 77 21.75 7.32 14.59
N ASP A 78 21.29 8.40 15.22
CA ASP A 78 20.71 8.39 16.57
C ASP A 78 19.21 8.13 16.53
N GLU A 79 18.51 8.78 15.60
CA GLU A 79 17.08 8.64 15.41
C GLU A 79 16.69 9.13 14.01
N ALA A 80 15.68 8.49 13.41
CA ALA A 80 14.93 9.05 12.29
C ALA A 80 13.44 9.12 12.63
N ALA A 81 12.75 10.10 12.06
CA ALA A 81 11.30 10.18 12.07
C ALA A 81 10.80 10.35 10.64
N VAL A 82 9.79 9.56 10.25
CA VAL A 82 9.19 9.62 8.91
C VAL A 82 7.69 9.80 9.05
N ARG A 83 7.13 10.80 8.35
CA ARG A 83 5.69 11.05 8.35
C ARG A 83 4.95 10.00 7.53
N LEU A 84 3.83 9.52 8.04
CA LEU A 84 2.90 8.63 7.36
C LEU A 84 1.77 9.39 6.65
N GLY A 85 1.01 8.68 5.82
CA GLY A 85 -0.06 9.28 5.03
C GLY A 85 -1.22 9.88 5.84
N ASP A 86 -1.46 9.35 7.03
CA ASP A 86 -2.41 9.87 8.03
C ASP A 86 -1.81 11.01 8.89
N ARG A 87 -0.62 11.48 8.51
CA ARG A 87 0.18 12.52 9.19
C ARG A 87 0.75 12.13 10.56
N SER A 88 0.54 10.89 11.00
CA SER A 88 1.28 10.31 12.13
C SER A 88 2.73 10.01 11.74
N TRP A 89 3.51 9.47 12.66
CA TRP A 89 4.94 9.29 12.50
C TRP A 89 5.38 7.86 12.82
N ILE A 90 6.42 7.43 12.11
CA ILE A 90 7.23 6.29 12.53
C ILE A 90 8.59 6.81 12.94
N LEU A 91 8.96 6.52 14.19
CA LEU A 91 10.30 6.75 14.69
C LEU A 91 11.11 5.47 14.55
N VAL A 92 12.33 5.62 14.06
CA VAL A 92 13.32 4.56 13.99
C VAL A 92 14.34 4.80 15.09
N GLU A 93 14.52 3.81 15.95
CA GLU A 93 15.56 3.77 16.98
C GLU A 93 16.61 2.73 16.55
N PRO A 94 17.76 3.16 16.01
CA PRO A 94 18.74 2.24 15.45
C PRO A 94 19.41 1.38 16.52
N ARG A 95 19.66 0.10 16.21
CA ARG A 95 20.41 -0.85 17.04
C ARG A 95 19.91 -0.91 18.50
N ALA A 96 18.59 -0.88 18.66
CA ALA A 96 17.94 -0.71 19.96
C ALA A 96 17.72 -2.02 20.72
N THR A 97 17.80 -3.16 20.04
CA THR A 97 17.51 -4.48 20.62
C THR A 97 18.19 -5.60 19.85
N THR A 98 18.19 -6.80 20.42
CA THR A 98 18.61 -8.03 19.77
C THR A 98 17.48 -9.04 19.87
N GLU A 99 17.05 -9.60 18.74
CA GLU A 99 15.89 -10.48 18.67
C GLU A 99 16.26 -11.74 17.88
N SER A 100 15.81 -12.92 18.32
CA SER A 100 15.95 -14.14 17.53
C SER A 100 14.82 -14.21 16.50
N PRO A 101 15.08 -14.61 15.24
CA PRO A 101 16.37 -15.05 14.65
C PRO A 101 17.20 -13.92 14.01
N TRP A 102 16.81 -12.66 14.17
CA TRP A 102 17.30 -11.52 13.38
C TRP A 102 18.62 -10.89 13.87
N GLY A 103 19.04 -11.18 15.10
CA GLY A 103 20.19 -10.52 15.72
C GLY A 103 19.89 -9.07 16.09
N GLU A 104 20.86 -8.18 15.89
CA GLU A 104 20.71 -6.74 16.19
C GLU A 104 19.61 -6.13 15.32
N CYS A 105 18.74 -5.33 15.93
CA CYS A 105 17.55 -4.77 15.30
C CYS A 105 17.34 -3.29 15.62
N ASP A 106 16.79 -2.58 14.65
CA ASP A 106 16.21 -1.25 14.80
C ASP A 106 14.76 -1.38 15.30
N ARG A 107 14.34 -0.56 16.26
CA ARG A 107 12.95 -0.51 16.73
C ARG A 107 12.14 0.52 15.94
N LEU A 108 10.92 0.14 15.59
CA LEU A 108 9.95 1.00 14.94
C LEU A 108 8.84 1.38 15.92
N TRP A 109 8.66 2.68 16.13
CA TRP A 109 7.65 3.23 17.04
C TRP A 109 6.64 4.07 16.28
N TRP A 110 5.35 3.76 16.43
CA TRP A 110 4.31 4.71 16.08
C TRP A 110 4.32 5.90 17.04
N ALA A 111 4.20 7.10 16.49
CA ALA A 111 4.19 8.34 17.25
C ALA A 111 3.24 9.38 16.66
N THR A 112 2.77 10.30 17.50
CA THR A 112 1.90 11.42 17.10
C THR A 112 2.68 12.66 16.68
N ALA A 113 3.98 12.71 16.98
CA ALA A 113 4.90 13.79 16.63
C ALA A 113 6.32 13.22 16.38
N PRO A 114 7.22 13.93 15.67
CA PRO A 114 8.56 13.47 15.32
C PRO A 114 9.54 13.54 16.51
N ARG A 115 9.19 12.97 17.67
CA ARG A 115 10.00 12.97 18.89
C ARG A 115 9.67 11.79 19.81
N ARG A 116 10.66 11.38 20.61
CA ARG A 116 10.60 10.20 21.49
C ARG A 116 9.44 10.22 22.49
N GLU A 117 9.12 11.39 23.03
CA GLU A 117 8.08 11.54 24.07
C GLU A 117 6.66 11.37 23.51
N SER A 118 6.52 11.31 22.18
CA SER A 118 5.22 11.16 21.49
C SER A 118 4.98 9.74 20.97
N ARG A 119 5.84 8.79 21.36
CA ARG A 119 5.69 7.36 21.08
C ARG A 119 4.43 6.81 21.75
N VAL A 120 3.74 5.90 21.07
CA VAL A 120 2.72 5.04 21.69
C VAL A 120 3.42 3.99 22.57
N ALA A 121 2.76 3.52 23.63
CA ALA A 121 3.37 2.79 24.74
C ALA A 121 4.18 1.54 24.34
N GLU A 122 3.80 0.84 23.27
CA GLU A 122 4.51 -0.34 22.79
C GLU A 122 5.16 -0.10 21.41
N PRO A 123 6.35 -0.69 21.16
CA PRO A 123 6.95 -0.64 19.84
C PRO A 123 6.06 -1.37 18.84
N SER A 124 5.89 -0.76 17.67
CA SER A 124 5.04 -1.30 16.61
C SER A 124 5.67 -2.54 15.98
N SER A 125 6.98 -2.53 15.73
CA SER A 125 7.72 -3.70 15.26
C SER A 125 9.23 -3.50 15.42
N VAL A 126 10.00 -4.48 14.97
CA VAL A 126 11.46 -4.39 14.79
C VAL A 126 11.83 -4.74 13.37
N MET A 127 12.99 -4.25 12.92
CA MET A 127 13.61 -4.70 11.69
C MET A 127 15.10 -4.98 11.90
N THR A 128 15.69 -5.86 11.09
CA THR A 128 17.14 -6.12 11.11
C THR A 128 17.90 -4.79 11.02
N ALA A 129 18.91 -4.62 11.86
CA ALA A 129 19.61 -3.34 11.99
C ALA A 129 20.19 -2.87 10.65
N VAL A 130 20.00 -1.58 10.36
CA VAL A 130 20.51 -0.96 9.14
C VAL A 130 21.73 -0.12 9.49
N ASP A 131 22.80 -0.23 8.69
CA ASP A 131 23.82 0.82 8.66
C ASP A 131 23.27 2.01 7.88
N TRP A 132 22.62 2.93 8.59
CA TRP A 132 22.00 4.11 8.01
C TRP A 132 22.98 5.05 7.31
N SER A 133 24.27 4.99 7.66
CA SER A 133 25.31 5.77 7.00
C SER A 133 25.76 5.15 5.67
N HIS A 134 25.54 3.85 5.51
CA HIS A 134 25.92 3.09 4.32
C HIS A 134 24.95 1.93 4.07
N VAL A 135 23.73 2.27 3.65
CA VAL A 135 22.66 1.29 3.40
C VAL A 135 23.10 0.30 2.31
N SER A 136 23.22 -0.97 2.68
CA SER A 136 23.75 -2.04 1.80
C SER A 136 22.75 -3.17 1.52
N ALA A 137 21.64 -3.24 2.26
CA ALA A 137 20.60 -4.23 2.10
C ALA A 137 19.23 -3.69 2.50
N ILE A 138 18.17 -4.35 2.01
CA ILE A 138 16.79 -4.09 2.45
C ILE A 138 16.54 -4.93 3.71
N PRO A 139 16.13 -4.31 4.83
CA PRO A 139 15.98 -5.01 6.10
C PRO A 139 14.73 -5.91 6.12
N THR A 140 14.77 -6.91 7.01
CA THR A 140 13.61 -7.75 7.32
C THR A 140 12.81 -7.11 8.44
N VAL A 141 11.48 -7.04 8.31
CA VAL A 141 10.58 -6.60 9.38
C VAL A 141 9.95 -7.82 10.05
N ALA A 142 10.01 -7.88 11.39
CA ALA A 142 9.56 -9.03 12.17
C ALA A 142 8.04 -9.22 12.16
N THR A 143 7.28 -8.16 12.42
CA THR A 143 5.81 -8.20 12.53
C THR A 143 5.16 -7.07 11.72
N PRO A 144 5.20 -7.15 10.37
CA PRO A 144 4.70 -6.07 9.51
C PRO A 144 3.24 -5.69 9.79
N ALA A 145 2.40 -6.65 10.18
CA ALA A 145 0.98 -6.43 10.46
C ALA A 145 0.71 -5.55 11.70
N ARG A 146 1.69 -5.36 12.59
CA ARG A 146 1.57 -4.44 13.75
C ARG A 146 1.91 -3.00 13.38
N LEU A 147 2.45 -2.77 12.18
CA LEU A 147 2.81 -1.43 11.73
C LEU A 147 1.55 -0.68 11.26
N PRO A 148 1.44 0.62 11.56
CA PRO A 148 0.41 1.47 10.97
C PRO A 148 0.45 1.41 9.42
N PRO A 149 -0.71 1.53 8.75
CA PRO A 149 -0.77 1.53 7.29
C PRO A 149 0.18 2.53 6.64
N GLY A 150 0.87 2.11 5.58
CA GLY A 150 1.83 2.95 4.85
C GLY A 150 3.23 3.01 5.45
N THR A 151 3.47 2.44 6.65
CA THR A 151 4.80 2.42 7.27
C THR A 151 5.86 1.79 6.37
N GLY A 152 5.56 0.63 5.77
CA GLY A 152 6.51 -0.06 4.88
C GLY A 152 6.96 0.84 3.72
N SER A 153 6.01 1.47 3.02
CA SER A 153 6.29 2.41 1.93
C SER A 153 7.14 3.61 2.41
N ALA A 154 6.79 4.21 3.55
CA ALA A 154 7.50 5.36 4.09
C ALA A 154 8.94 5.05 4.51
N VAL A 155 9.17 3.94 5.23
CA VAL A 155 10.50 3.52 5.69
C VAL A 155 11.35 3.04 4.52
N LEU A 156 10.78 2.29 3.57
CA LEU A 156 11.49 1.87 2.36
C LEU A 156 11.87 3.06 1.48
N ASN A 157 11.04 4.11 1.42
CA ASN A 157 11.39 5.34 0.72
C ASN A 157 12.55 6.09 1.39
N LEU A 158 12.62 6.08 2.73
CA LEU A 158 13.78 6.61 3.47
C LEU A 158 15.05 5.81 3.17
N ILE A 159 14.98 4.48 3.21
CA ILE A 159 16.10 3.58 2.90
C ILE A 159 16.58 3.81 1.46
N ALA A 160 15.67 3.88 0.49
CA ALA A 160 16.00 4.19 -0.90
C ALA A 160 16.64 5.57 -1.03
N THR A 161 16.13 6.56 -0.31
CA THR A 161 16.69 7.92 -0.32
C THR A 161 18.12 7.96 0.18
N LEU A 162 18.40 7.33 1.31
CA LEU A 162 19.75 7.29 1.89
C LEU A 162 20.72 6.44 1.05
N ALA A 163 20.25 5.32 0.49
CA ALA A 163 21.04 4.53 -0.44
C ALA A 163 21.39 5.31 -1.72
N ARG A 164 20.43 6.09 -2.27
CA ARG A 164 20.67 7.00 -3.40
C ARG A 164 21.70 8.08 -3.05
N ASP A 165 21.55 8.72 -1.89
CA ASP A 165 22.50 9.74 -1.41
C ASP A 165 23.93 9.18 -1.23
N ALA A 166 24.05 7.89 -0.88
CA ALA A 166 25.32 7.16 -0.76
C ALA A 166 25.91 6.64 -2.10
N GLY A 167 25.26 6.91 -3.24
CA GLY A 167 25.75 6.53 -4.57
C GLY A 167 24.95 5.44 -5.30
N GLY A 168 23.79 5.02 -4.76
CA GLY A 168 22.77 4.28 -5.52
C GLY A 168 23.12 2.84 -5.91
N ALA A 169 23.96 2.15 -5.12
CA ALA A 169 24.26 0.74 -5.36
C ALA A 169 23.00 -0.13 -5.27
N GLY A 170 22.94 -1.20 -6.08
CA GLY A 170 21.83 -2.15 -6.04
C GLY A 170 21.82 -2.94 -4.73
N LEU A 171 20.71 -2.87 -4.00
CA LEU A 171 20.45 -3.55 -2.75
C LEU A 171 19.88 -4.95 -2.99
N VAL A 172 20.02 -5.81 -1.99
CA VAL A 172 19.38 -7.13 -1.96
C VAL A 172 18.45 -7.22 -0.76
N TYR A 173 17.33 -7.93 -0.92
CA TYR A 173 16.52 -8.35 0.22
C TYR A 173 17.04 -9.68 0.73
N GLN A 174 17.41 -9.71 2.02
CA GLN A 174 18.00 -10.90 2.66
C GLN A 174 17.04 -11.58 3.64
N GLY A 175 15.79 -11.10 3.70
CA GLY A 175 14.81 -11.64 4.63
C GLY A 175 14.21 -12.97 4.19
N PRO A 176 13.74 -13.79 5.14
CA PRO A 176 13.20 -15.12 4.86
C PRO A 176 11.79 -15.08 4.24
N TYR A 177 11.18 -13.90 4.11
CA TYR A 177 9.77 -13.75 3.70
C TYR A 177 9.63 -12.90 2.42
N PRO A 178 10.14 -13.33 1.25
CA PRO A 178 9.86 -12.65 0.00
C PRO A 178 8.43 -13.00 -0.43
N GLY A 179 7.56 -12.01 -0.48
CA GLY A 179 6.16 -12.18 -0.88
C GLY A 179 5.67 -11.04 -1.78
N GLU A 180 4.56 -11.27 -2.48
CA GLU A 180 3.97 -10.31 -3.42
C GLU A 180 3.72 -8.94 -2.78
N GLN A 181 3.18 -8.90 -1.57
CA GLN A 181 2.93 -7.63 -0.89
C GLN A 181 4.22 -6.83 -0.64
N LEU A 182 5.31 -7.51 -0.26
CA LEU A 182 6.61 -6.87 -0.08
C LEU A 182 7.18 -6.43 -1.43
N PHE A 183 7.11 -7.28 -2.45
CA PHE A 183 7.50 -6.93 -3.82
C PHE A 183 6.79 -5.67 -4.32
N LEU A 184 5.46 -5.61 -4.20
CA LEU A 184 4.64 -4.47 -4.58
C LEU A 184 4.93 -3.21 -3.75
N THR A 185 5.37 -3.36 -2.49
CA THR A 185 5.80 -2.22 -1.67
C THR A 185 7.19 -1.72 -2.08
N LEU A 186 8.09 -2.63 -2.44
CA LEU A 186 9.45 -2.29 -2.89
C LEU A 186 9.44 -1.52 -4.21
N VAL A 187 8.60 -1.91 -5.18
CA VAL A 187 8.50 -1.18 -6.46
C VAL A 187 8.07 0.29 -6.28
N GLU A 188 7.50 0.66 -5.13
CA GLU A 188 7.14 2.05 -4.83
C GLU A 188 8.37 2.95 -4.61
N SER A 189 9.49 2.37 -4.15
CA SER A 189 10.70 3.13 -3.76
C SER A 189 11.99 2.63 -4.43
N PHE A 190 11.90 1.53 -5.17
CA PHE A 190 13.03 0.89 -5.86
C PHE A 190 12.64 0.52 -7.27
N THR A 191 13.63 0.52 -8.16
CA THR A 191 13.57 -0.21 -9.42
C THR A 191 14.28 -1.54 -9.27
N TYR A 192 14.04 -2.49 -10.18
CA TYR A 192 14.69 -3.79 -10.14
C TYR A 192 15.32 -4.15 -11.48
N THR A 193 16.30 -5.04 -11.44
CA THR A 193 16.91 -5.61 -12.65
C THR A 193 15.88 -6.37 -13.46
N ALA A 194 15.76 -6.08 -14.76
CA ALA A 194 14.77 -6.68 -15.64
C ALA A 194 14.79 -8.22 -15.56
N ALA A 195 13.60 -8.81 -15.45
CA ALA A 195 13.36 -10.24 -15.42
C ALA A 195 12.03 -10.53 -16.14
N GLU A 196 11.90 -11.72 -16.73
CA GLU A 196 10.66 -12.14 -17.41
C GLU A 196 9.50 -12.31 -16.41
N ASP A 197 9.78 -12.94 -15.27
CA ASP A 197 8.89 -13.00 -14.10
C ASP A 197 9.58 -12.37 -12.88
N PRO A 198 9.40 -11.06 -12.66
CA PRO A 198 10.03 -10.35 -11.55
C PRO A 198 9.60 -10.88 -10.17
N LEU A 199 8.34 -11.28 -10.01
CA LEU A 199 7.85 -11.75 -8.71
C LEU A 199 8.49 -13.09 -8.36
N ALA A 200 8.54 -14.03 -9.31
CA ALA A 200 9.20 -15.31 -9.06
C ALA A 200 10.71 -15.14 -8.83
N ALA A 201 11.38 -14.24 -9.56
CA ALA A 201 12.79 -13.92 -9.33
C ALA A 201 13.01 -13.31 -7.94
N PHE A 202 12.09 -12.47 -7.46
CA PHE A 202 12.15 -11.91 -6.11
C PHE A 202 12.02 -13.01 -5.04
N VAL A 203 11.07 -13.92 -5.21
CA VAL A 203 10.86 -15.05 -4.30
C VAL A 203 12.11 -15.95 -4.21
N ARG A 204 12.85 -16.10 -5.32
CA ARG A 204 14.14 -16.82 -5.34
C ARG A 204 15.33 -16.01 -4.84
N GLY A 205 15.16 -14.74 -4.48
CA GLY A 205 16.24 -13.86 -4.03
C GLY A 205 17.20 -13.41 -5.15
N GLU A 206 16.76 -13.48 -6.41
CA GLU A 206 17.60 -13.21 -7.59
C GLU A 206 17.57 -11.73 -8.03
N LEU A 207 16.62 -10.93 -7.50
CA LEU A 207 16.50 -9.52 -7.87
C LEU A 207 17.47 -8.62 -7.09
N ARG A 208 18.07 -7.69 -7.84
CA ARG A 208 18.75 -6.52 -7.28
C ARG A 208 17.84 -5.30 -7.40
N TRP A 209 17.77 -4.53 -6.31
CA TRP A 209 16.91 -3.37 -6.15
C TRP A 209 17.72 -2.09 -6.21
N VAL A 210 17.53 -1.30 -7.26
CA VAL A 210 18.21 0.00 -7.42
C VAL A 210 17.34 1.08 -6.77
N PRO A 211 17.88 1.89 -5.84
CA PRO A 211 17.13 2.95 -5.18
C PRO A 211 16.48 3.93 -6.17
N ALA A 212 15.16 4.11 -6.05
CA ALA A 212 14.38 5.01 -6.88
C ALA A 212 13.27 5.69 -6.04
N PRO A 213 13.67 6.48 -5.03
CA PRO A 213 12.74 7.08 -4.09
C PRO A 213 11.76 8.02 -4.80
N HIS A 214 10.60 8.21 -4.17
CA HIS A 214 9.57 9.14 -4.62
C HIS A 214 9.48 10.35 -3.70
N GLU A 215 9.11 11.50 -4.28
CA GLU A 215 8.72 12.68 -3.53
C GLU A 215 7.30 12.51 -3.00
N ARG A 216 7.02 13.12 -1.84
CA ARG A 216 5.71 13.06 -1.18
C ARG A 216 5.19 14.47 -0.99
N VAL A 217 3.95 14.71 -1.38
CA VAL A 217 3.30 16.02 -1.25
C VAL A 217 2.03 15.87 -0.44
N PHE A 218 1.94 16.59 0.67
CA PHE A 218 0.75 16.63 1.53
C PHE A 218 -0.06 17.88 1.19
N ILE A 219 -1.26 17.70 0.67
CA ILE A 219 -2.07 18.79 0.12
C ILE A 219 -3.11 19.22 1.15
N GLU A 220 -3.97 18.28 1.56
CA GLU A 220 -4.98 18.47 2.60
C GLU A 220 -4.75 17.50 3.76
N ALA A 221 -5.56 17.62 4.82
CA ALA A 221 -5.42 16.79 6.02
C ALA A 221 -5.43 15.28 5.70
N ASP A 222 -6.22 14.87 4.71
CA ASP A 222 -6.48 13.49 4.33
C ASP A 222 -5.97 13.13 2.93
N LEU A 223 -5.22 14.01 2.25
CA LEU A 223 -4.72 13.83 0.88
C LEU A 223 -3.21 13.97 0.79
N HIS A 224 -2.53 12.92 0.31
CA HIS A 224 -1.14 13.02 -0.10
C HIS A 224 -0.86 12.25 -1.40
N VAL A 225 0.17 12.71 -2.12
CA VAL A 225 0.54 12.22 -3.46
C VAL A 225 1.99 11.77 -3.48
N GLN A 226 2.27 10.64 -4.15
CA GLN A 226 3.60 10.13 -4.43
C GLN A 226 4.00 10.46 -5.87
N LEU A 227 5.19 11.05 -6.04
CA LEU A 227 5.67 11.60 -7.31
C LEU A 227 7.07 11.10 -7.69
N ARG A 228 7.25 10.68 -8.94
CA ARG A 228 8.57 10.41 -9.55
C ARG A 228 8.67 10.99 -10.96
N GLU A 229 8.12 10.31 -11.95
CA GLU A 229 7.99 10.86 -13.31
C GLU A 229 6.70 11.67 -13.47
N GLY A 230 5.69 11.31 -12.65
CA GLY A 230 4.42 12.01 -12.49
C GLY A 230 3.71 11.45 -11.25
N VAL A 231 2.38 11.50 -11.24
CA VAL A 231 1.56 10.90 -10.17
C VAL A 231 1.57 9.38 -10.27
N ASP A 232 2.22 8.73 -9.30
CA ASP A 232 2.35 7.27 -9.22
C ASP A 232 1.30 6.67 -8.28
N ALA A 233 1.07 7.31 -7.14
CA ALA A 233 0.04 6.91 -6.18
C ALA A 233 -0.54 8.12 -5.46
N VAL A 234 -1.79 7.97 -5.01
CA VAL A 234 -2.51 8.97 -4.24
C VAL A 234 -3.14 8.27 -3.06
N THR A 235 -2.98 8.81 -1.85
CA THR A 235 -3.78 8.35 -0.70
C THR A 235 -4.73 9.45 -0.31
N TRP A 236 -6.01 9.11 -0.27
CA TRP A 236 -7.06 10.04 0.10
C TRP A 236 -8.06 9.39 1.04
N ARG A 237 -8.30 9.98 2.22
CA ARG A 237 -9.20 9.45 3.25
C ARG A 237 -8.90 8.00 3.60
N GLY A 238 -7.61 7.70 3.78
CA GLY A 238 -7.12 6.34 4.08
C GLY A 238 -7.16 5.35 2.90
N ARG A 239 -7.67 5.74 1.74
CA ARG A 239 -7.72 4.89 0.54
C ARG A 239 -6.58 5.21 -0.40
N LYS A 240 -5.81 4.19 -0.80
CA LYS A 240 -4.72 4.32 -1.76
C LYS A 240 -5.17 3.98 -3.18
N TYR A 241 -4.84 4.86 -4.11
CA TYR A 241 -4.98 4.69 -5.56
C TYR A 241 -3.58 4.48 -6.13
N HIS A 242 -3.46 3.55 -7.06
CA HIS A 242 -2.19 3.24 -7.71
C HIS A 242 -2.31 3.42 -9.22
N ARG A 243 -1.25 3.88 -9.88
CA ARG A 243 -1.16 3.79 -11.33
C ARG A 243 -1.27 2.31 -11.76
N ALA A 244 -2.06 2.05 -12.79
CA ALA A 244 -2.33 0.69 -13.27
C ALA A 244 -1.06 -0.01 -13.77
N THR A 245 -0.19 0.75 -14.43
CA THR A 245 1.12 0.27 -14.89
C THR A 245 2.22 0.96 -14.11
N TRP A 246 3.08 0.17 -13.47
CA TRP A 246 4.17 0.68 -12.64
C TRP A 246 5.44 -0.10 -12.97
N GLN A 247 6.45 0.55 -13.57
CA GLN A 247 7.68 -0.12 -14.02
C GLN A 247 7.40 -1.35 -14.92
N SER A 248 6.51 -1.17 -15.90
CA SER A 248 6.03 -2.23 -16.80
C SER A 248 5.24 -3.36 -16.15
N LEU A 249 5.00 -3.31 -14.83
CA LEU A 249 4.11 -4.24 -14.13
C LEU A 249 2.68 -3.74 -14.24
N GLU A 250 1.77 -4.62 -14.64
CA GLU A 250 0.34 -4.37 -14.51
C GLU A 250 -0.10 -4.75 -13.11
N ARG A 251 -0.49 -3.75 -12.32
CA ARG A 251 -1.07 -3.96 -11.00
C ARG A 251 -2.57 -3.97 -11.10
N TYR A 252 -3.15 -5.11 -10.76
CA TYR A 252 -4.58 -5.19 -10.56
C TYR A 252 -4.95 -4.56 -9.20
N ALA A 253 -5.62 -3.41 -9.25
CA ALA A 253 -6.21 -2.78 -8.08
C ALA A 253 -7.54 -2.11 -8.47
N PRO A 254 -8.56 -2.13 -7.60
CA PRO A 254 -9.84 -1.48 -7.87
C PRO A 254 -9.73 0.04 -7.83
N ARG A 255 -8.75 0.60 -7.11
CA ARG A 255 -8.53 2.05 -6.99
C ARG A 255 -7.34 2.46 -7.84
N ARG A 256 -7.58 3.20 -8.92
CA ARG A 256 -6.55 3.51 -9.93
C ARG A 256 -6.33 5.00 -10.13
N VAL A 257 -5.07 5.33 -10.39
CA VAL A 257 -4.63 6.61 -10.95
C VAL A 257 -4.51 6.42 -12.47
N HIS A 258 -5.08 7.33 -13.25
CA HIS A 258 -4.93 7.31 -14.71
C HIS A 258 -4.99 8.72 -15.29
N ASP A 259 -4.43 8.90 -16.48
CA ASP A 259 -4.34 10.21 -17.13
C ASP A 259 -5.60 10.47 -17.99
N VAL A 260 -6.12 11.70 -17.93
CA VAL A 260 -7.25 12.18 -18.73
C VAL A 260 -6.89 13.56 -19.28
N GLY A 261 -6.47 13.61 -20.54
CA GLY A 261 -5.99 14.84 -21.17
C GLY A 261 -4.74 15.39 -20.46
N ASP A 262 -4.83 16.62 -19.95
CA ASP A 262 -3.79 17.28 -19.16
C ASP A 262 -3.93 17.05 -17.63
N ARG A 263 -4.92 16.25 -17.21
CA ARG A 263 -5.21 15.93 -15.81
C ARG A 263 -4.91 14.49 -15.46
N VAL A 264 -4.89 14.23 -14.16
CA VAL A 264 -4.80 12.90 -13.56
C VAL A 264 -6.07 12.66 -12.76
N ARG A 265 -6.66 11.46 -12.87
CA ARG A 265 -7.86 11.08 -12.12
C ARG A 265 -7.62 9.89 -11.21
N CYS A 266 -8.21 9.97 -10.02
CA CYS A 266 -8.33 8.86 -9.09
C CYS A 266 -9.75 8.29 -9.18
N SER A 267 -9.87 7.03 -9.57
CA SER A 267 -11.17 6.41 -9.85
C SER A 267 -11.22 4.99 -9.35
N ILE A 268 -12.44 4.51 -9.14
CA ILE A 268 -12.70 3.08 -8.97
C ILE A 268 -12.89 2.45 -10.33
N TRP A 269 -12.29 1.29 -10.49
CA TRP A 269 -12.34 0.47 -11.69
C TRP A 269 -12.91 -0.90 -11.35
N ALA A 270 -13.75 -1.39 -12.24
CA ALA A 270 -14.24 -2.76 -12.23
C ALA A 270 -14.45 -3.22 -13.67
N LEU A 271 -14.21 -4.50 -13.95
CA LEU A 271 -14.39 -5.11 -15.25
C LEU A 271 -13.61 -4.36 -16.34
N GLY A 272 -12.38 -3.96 -16.01
CA GLY A 272 -11.46 -3.29 -16.93
C GLY A 272 -11.80 -1.83 -17.27
N ARG A 273 -12.79 -1.20 -16.62
CA ARG A 273 -13.22 0.17 -16.90
C ARG A 273 -13.40 1.02 -15.64
N PRO A 274 -13.23 2.36 -15.72
CA PRO A 274 -13.60 3.25 -14.63
C PRO A 274 -15.12 3.24 -14.43
N ILE A 275 -15.56 3.16 -13.19
CA ILE A 275 -16.98 3.17 -12.82
C ILE A 275 -17.39 4.44 -12.05
N GLU A 276 -16.46 5.03 -11.30
CA GLU A 276 -16.69 6.23 -10.49
C GLU A 276 -15.38 7.00 -10.33
N ASP A 277 -15.40 8.29 -10.67
CA ASP A 277 -14.26 9.19 -10.49
C ASP A 277 -14.39 9.92 -9.14
N HIS A 278 -13.27 10.06 -8.42
CA HIS A 278 -13.28 10.65 -7.08
C HIS A 278 -12.50 11.96 -6.96
N LEU A 279 -11.33 12.01 -7.61
CA LEU A 279 -10.44 13.16 -7.58
C LEU A 279 -9.95 13.48 -8.97
N GLU A 280 -9.76 14.76 -9.22
CA GLU A 280 -9.02 15.28 -10.36
C GLU A 280 -7.82 16.08 -9.84
N LEU A 281 -6.63 15.75 -10.35
CA LEU A 281 -5.35 16.35 -9.99
C LEU A 281 -4.68 16.95 -11.22
N THR A 282 -3.79 17.91 -10.99
CA THR A 282 -2.78 18.30 -11.99
C THR A 282 -1.76 17.18 -12.18
N ARG A 283 -0.97 17.23 -13.27
CA ARG A 283 0.14 16.28 -13.48
C ARG A 283 1.24 16.36 -12.41
N ASP A 284 1.38 17.51 -11.78
CA ASP A 284 2.33 17.74 -10.69
C ASP A 284 1.79 17.27 -9.34
N GLY A 285 0.56 16.76 -9.29
CA GLY A 285 -0.07 16.19 -8.11
C GLY A 285 -0.97 17.14 -7.32
N GLU A 286 -1.08 18.42 -7.68
CA GLU A 286 -1.97 19.37 -7.00
C GLU A 286 -3.45 18.99 -7.16
N LEU A 287 -4.24 19.19 -6.11
CA LEU A 287 -5.69 18.97 -6.14
C LEU A 287 -6.36 20.00 -7.05
N HIS A 288 -7.07 19.54 -8.08
CA HIS A 288 -7.90 20.38 -8.93
C HIS A 288 -9.35 20.37 -8.48
N ALA A 289 -9.91 19.18 -8.25
CA ALA A 289 -11.29 19.03 -7.79
C ALA A 289 -11.50 17.71 -7.03
N VAL A 290 -12.37 17.75 -6.02
CA VAL A 290 -13.03 16.55 -5.48
C VAL A 290 -14.32 16.34 -6.25
N LEU A 291 -14.45 15.20 -6.91
CA LEU A 291 -15.59 14.91 -7.77
C LEU A 291 -16.77 14.41 -6.94
N PRO A 292 -18.00 14.86 -7.26
CA PRO A 292 -19.20 14.47 -6.53
C PRO A 292 -19.54 13.01 -6.80
N ILE A 293 -19.97 12.30 -5.75
CA ILE A 293 -20.55 10.96 -5.89
C ILE A 293 -22.00 11.12 -6.31
N VAL A 294 -22.44 10.31 -7.27
CA VAL A 294 -23.88 10.15 -7.55
C VAL A 294 -24.46 9.25 -6.45
N SER A 295 -24.91 9.85 -5.34
CA SER A 295 -25.60 9.10 -4.28
C SER A 295 -26.89 8.52 -4.83
N ARG A 296 -27.04 7.20 -4.72
CA ARG A 296 -28.28 6.50 -5.04
C ARG A 296 -28.81 5.88 -3.76
N VAL A 297 -30.05 6.20 -3.42
CA VAL A 297 -30.79 5.49 -2.38
C VAL A 297 -31.15 4.13 -2.97
N GLU A 298 -30.36 3.12 -2.66
CA GLU A 298 -30.57 1.76 -3.14
C GLU A 298 -30.79 0.80 -1.98
N GLN A 299 -31.74 -0.12 -2.16
CA GLN A 299 -32.01 -1.18 -1.21
C GLN A 299 -30.90 -2.23 -1.26
N THR A 300 -30.48 -2.68 -0.07
CA THR A 300 -29.59 -3.83 0.08
C THR A 300 -30.27 -5.09 -0.44
N ARG A 301 -29.53 -5.97 -1.12
CA ARG A 301 -30.00 -7.26 -1.62
C ARG A 301 -29.02 -8.36 -1.27
N ASP A 302 -29.51 -9.54 -0.89
CA ASP A 302 -28.63 -10.67 -0.61
C ASP A 302 -27.98 -11.19 -1.90
N VAL A 303 -26.69 -11.52 -1.81
CA VAL A 303 -25.99 -12.28 -2.85
C VAL A 303 -26.39 -13.75 -2.69
N THR A 304 -26.71 -14.42 -3.79
CA THR A 304 -27.08 -15.84 -3.73
C THR A 304 -25.93 -16.70 -3.19
N SER A 305 -26.26 -17.73 -2.39
CA SER A 305 -25.25 -18.58 -1.74
C SER A 305 -24.33 -19.28 -2.74
N ALA A 306 -24.85 -19.67 -3.90
CA ALA A 306 -24.05 -20.25 -4.99
C ALA A 306 -22.94 -19.31 -5.48
N VAL A 307 -23.21 -17.99 -5.53
CA VAL A 307 -22.21 -16.99 -5.89
C VAL A 307 -21.17 -16.84 -4.79
N VAL A 308 -21.61 -16.78 -3.53
CA VAL A 308 -20.69 -16.73 -2.37
C VAL A 308 -19.76 -17.94 -2.36
N ASP A 309 -20.28 -19.16 -2.55
CA ASP A 309 -19.49 -20.39 -2.61
C ASP A 309 -18.45 -20.34 -3.74
N GLY A 310 -18.81 -19.80 -4.91
CA GLY A 310 -17.87 -19.62 -6.01
C GLY A 310 -16.79 -18.59 -5.74
N VAL A 311 -17.11 -17.49 -5.06
CA VAL A 311 -16.12 -16.49 -4.62
C VAL A 311 -15.12 -17.13 -3.67
N LEU A 312 -15.59 -17.89 -2.68
CA LEU A 312 -14.74 -18.61 -1.73
C LEU A 312 -13.85 -19.64 -2.44
N ALA A 313 -14.42 -20.40 -3.39
CA ALA A 313 -13.69 -21.35 -4.20
C ALA A 313 -12.59 -20.67 -5.04
N ALA A 314 -12.88 -19.53 -5.66
CA ALA A 314 -11.90 -18.76 -6.42
C ALA A 314 -10.75 -18.25 -5.53
N ILE A 315 -11.05 -17.76 -4.33
CA ILE A 315 -10.05 -17.32 -3.35
C ILE A 315 -9.19 -18.49 -2.89
N ALA A 316 -9.79 -19.65 -2.60
CA ALA A 316 -9.06 -20.86 -2.20
C ALA A 316 -8.10 -21.34 -3.29
N VAL A 317 -8.54 -21.35 -4.56
CA VAL A 317 -7.69 -21.70 -5.73
C VAL A 317 -6.50 -20.75 -5.88
N ALA A 318 -6.72 -19.45 -5.67
CA ALA A 318 -5.68 -18.42 -5.78
C ALA A 318 -4.76 -18.35 -4.55
N SER A 319 -5.03 -19.13 -3.50
CA SER A 319 -4.29 -19.10 -2.24
C SER A 319 -3.33 -20.28 -2.13
N ALA A 320 -2.40 -20.20 -1.16
CA ALA A 320 -1.57 -21.36 -0.82
C ALA A 320 -2.47 -22.54 -0.39
N PRO A 321 -2.25 -23.77 -0.91
CA PRO A 321 -3.14 -24.91 -0.65
C PRO A 321 -3.52 -25.15 0.83
N PRO A 322 -2.60 -24.97 1.81
CA PRO A 322 -2.93 -25.11 3.24
C PRO A 322 -3.99 -24.14 3.77
N LEU A 323 -4.25 -23.03 3.07
CA LEU A 323 -5.26 -22.06 3.48
C LEU A 323 -6.68 -22.44 3.04
N ALA A 324 -6.84 -23.33 2.07
CA ALA A 324 -8.12 -23.57 1.39
C ALA A 324 -9.26 -23.90 2.37
N ALA A 325 -9.08 -24.91 3.23
CA ALA A 325 -10.10 -25.32 4.20
C ALA A 325 -10.43 -24.22 5.22
N ALA A 326 -9.43 -23.47 5.66
CA ALA A 326 -9.61 -22.36 6.60
C ALA A 326 -10.31 -21.15 5.96
N ILE A 327 -10.08 -20.90 4.65
CA ILE A 327 -10.81 -19.89 3.87
C ILE A 327 -12.28 -20.28 3.74
N GLU A 328 -12.57 -21.53 3.40
CA GLU A 328 -13.94 -22.04 3.30
C GLU A 328 -14.68 -21.91 4.63
N ASP A 329 -14.02 -22.26 5.75
CA ASP A 329 -14.61 -22.14 7.08
C ASP A 329 -14.87 -20.68 7.49
N ALA A 330 -13.90 -19.80 7.24
CA ALA A 330 -14.08 -18.37 7.46
C ALA A 330 -15.24 -17.81 6.61
N GLY A 331 -15.38 -18.28 5.37
CA GLY A 331 -16.40 -17.88 4.42
C GLY A 331 -17.82 -18.28 4.81
N ARG A 332 -18.01 -19.45 5.44
CA ARG A 332 -19.34 -19.95 5.86
C ARG A 332 -20.10 -19.02 6.82
N ARG A 333 -19.38 -18.16 7.54
CA ARG A 333 -19.97 -17.21 8.49
C ARG A 333 -20.40 -15.89 7.85
N LEU A 334 -20.00 -15.64 6.60
CA LEU A 334 -20.21 -14.35 5.97
C LEU A 334 -21.67 -14.14 5.58
N HIS A 335 -22.17 -12.94 5.82
CA HIS A 335 -23.39 -12.44 5.23
C HIS A 335 -23.03 -11.46 4.11
N VAL A 336 -23.28 -11.85 2.86
CA VAL A 336 -22.85 -11.10 1.68
C VAL A 336 -24.04 -10.46 0.99
N THR A 337 -23.94 -9.15 0.74
CA THR A 337 -25.02 -8.35 0.13
C THR A 337 -24.50 -7.44 -0.98
N TRP A 338 -25.37 -7.07 -1.91
CA TRP A 338 -25.24 -5.89 -2.76
C TRP A 338 -25.85 -4.68 -2.06
N GLY A 339 -25.23 -3.51 -2.18
CA GLY A 339 -25.84 -2.26 -1.69
C GLY A 339 -24.93 -1.05 -1.84
N PRO A 340 -25.31 0.11 -1.29
CA PRO A 340 -24.49 1.31 -1.35
C PRO A 340 -23.19 1.14 -0.57
N VAL A 341 -22.07 1.49 -1.22
CA VAL A 341 -20.73 1.54 -0.64
C VAL A 341 -20.10 2.86 -1.07
N ASP A 342 -19.75 3.71 -0.11
CA ASP A 342 -19.21 5.02 -0.39
C ASP A 342 -17.76 4.91 -0.89
N ARG A 343 -17.53 5.38 -2.12
CA ARG A 343 -16.18 5.51 -2.72
C ARG A 343 -15.37 4.21 -2.61
N ASP A 344 -16.04 3.07 -2.74
CA ASP A 344 -15.40 1.76 -2.77
C ASP A 344 -16.23 0.70 -3.49
N LEU A 345 -15.65 -0.48 -3.71
CA LEU A 345 -16.34 -1.64 -4.29
C LEU A 345 -16.85 -2.64 -3.26
N ALA A 346 -16.26 -2.63 -2.07
CA ALA A 346 -16.66 -3.50 -0.98
C ALA A 346 -16.49 -2.80 0.37
N ALA A 347 -17.40 -3.08 1.29
CA ALA A 347 -17.26 -2.79 2.71
C ALA A 347 -17.29 -4.11 3.48
N ILE A 348 -16.38 -4.25 4.44
CA ILE A 348 -16.25 -5.42 5.29
C ILE A 348 -16.36 -4.94 6.73
N ASP A 349 -17.39 -5.40 7.44
CA ASP A 349 -17.62 -5.11 8.85
C ASP A 349 -17.90 -6.41 9.61
N GLY A 350 -16.87 -6.95 10.27
CA GLY A 350 -16.94 -8.28 10.85
C GLY A 350 -17.32 -9.33 9.80
N ASP A 351 -18.41 -10.06 10.02
CA ASP A 351 -18.92 -11.07 9.09
C ASP A 351 -19.90 -10.49 8.05
N ALA A 352 -20.24 -9.21 8.13
CA ALA A 352 -21.06 -8.54 7.13
C ALA A 352 -20.21 -7.99 5.99
N ILE A 353 -20.49 -8.46 4.78
CA ILE A 353 -19.85 -8.02 3.54
C ILE A 353 -20.89 -7.33 2.66
N ARG A 354 -20.55 -6.16 2.16
CA ARG A 354 -21.37 -5.44 1.18
C ARG A 354 -20.54 -5.12 -0.05
N PHE A 355 -20.92 -5.67 -1.19
CA PHE A 355 -20.43 -5.24 -2.49
C PHE A 355 -21.24 -4.05 -3.01
N ALA A 356 -20.54 -3.13 -3.68
CA ALA A 356 -21.15 -1.91 -4.19
C ALA A 356 -22.17 -2.22 -5.28
N SER A 357 -23.33 -1.57 -5.23
CA SER A 357 -24.29 -1.62 -6.32
C SER A 357 -23.71 -1.14 -7.66
N SER A 358 -22.74 -0.21 -7.63
CA SER A 358 -22.04 0.26 -8.83
C SER A 358 -21.26 -0.86 -9.52
N LEU A 359 -20.72 -1.83 -8.77
CA LEU A 359 -20.11 -3.06 -9.30
C LEU A 359 -21.16 -3.93 -10.00
N ARG A 360 -22.29 -4.18 -9.32
CA ARG A 360 -23.41 -4.95 -9.87
C ARG A 360 -23.92 -4.32 -11.18
N ASP A 361 -24.13 -3.02 -11.18
CA ASP A 361 -24.55 -2.24 -12.34
C ASP A 361 -23.57 -2.30 -13.50
N ALA A 362 -22.26 -2.24 -13.20
CA ALA A 362 -21.23 -2.44 -14.20
C ALA A 362 -21.29 -3.86 -14.78
N ALA A 363 -21.57 -4.88 -13.97
CA ALA A 363 -21.73 -6.24 -14.47
C ALA A 363 -23.00 -6.42 -15.32
N VAL A 364 -24.14 -5.88 -14.89
CA VAL A 364 -25.39 -5.88 -15.69
C VAL A 364 -25.15 -5.25 -17.06
N ARG A 365 -24.49 -4.08 -17.11
CA ARG A 365 -24.14 -3.45 -18.39
C ARG A 365 -23.19 -4.27 -19.25
N ALA A 366 -22.22 -4.96 -18.63
CA ALA A 366 -21.28 -5.81 -19.36
C ALA A 366 -21.99 -7.04 -19.97
N ILE A 367 -22.86 -7.70 -19.20
CA ILE A 367 -23.64 -8.86 -19.65
C ILE A 367 -24.66 -8.45 -20.72
N ALA A 368 -25.39 -7.36 -20.52
CA ALA A 368 -26.38 -6.88 -21.49
C ALA A 368 -25.75 -6.43 -22.82
N GLY A 369 -24.50 -5.94 -22.78
CA GLY A 369 -23.74 -5.54 -23.97
C GLY A 369 -23.01 -6.69 -24.67
N ALA A 370 -22.99 -7.89 -24.11
CA ALA A 370 -22.33 -9.05 -24.70
C ALA A 370 -23.15 -9.66 -25.84
N GLU A 371 -22.48 -9.89 -26.98
CA GLU A 371 -23.13 -10.31 -28.23
C GLU A 371 -23.69 -11.75 -28.16
N ASP A 372 -23.04 -12.62 -27.41
CA ASP A 372 -23.39 -14.04 -27.29
C ASP A 372 -23.25 -14.57 -25.86
N ARG A 373 -23.57 -15.85 -25.68
CA ARG A 373 -23.50 -16.52 -24.38
C ARG A 373 -22.07 -16.64 -23.85
N GLU A 374 -21.09 -16.84 -24.72
CA GLU A 374 -19.69 -16.99 -24.32
C GLU A 374 -19.17 -15.69 -23.70
N ALA A 375 -19.43 -14.55 -24.35
CA ALA A 375 -19.08 -13.24 -23.85
C ALA A 375 -19.81 -12.90 -22.53
N ARG A 376 -21.07 -13.32 -22.36
CA ARG A 376 -21.79 -13.18 -21.08
C ARG A 376 -21.14 -13.99 -19.97
N VAL A 377 -20.80 -15.24 -20.24
CA VAL A 377 -20.10 -16.12 -19.31
C VAL A 377 -18.74 -15.52 -18.93
N ALA A 378 -17.97 -15.01 -19.89
CA ALA A 378 -16.71 -14.33 -19.63
C ALA A 378 -16.88 -13.09 -18.73
N ALA A 379 -17.92 -12.29 -18.94
CA ALA A 379 -18.22 -11.13 -18.09
C ALA A 379 -18.60 -11.54 -16.65
N ALA A 380 -19.38 -12.62 -16.49
CA ALA A 380 -19.72 -13.16 -15.18
C ALA A 380 -18.50 -13.76 -14.45
N PHE A 381 -17.60 -14.45 -15.18
CA PHE A 381 -16.31 -14.89 -14.64
C PHE A 381 -15.44 -13.73 -14.19
N ALA A 382 -15.36 -12.66 -14.99
CA ALA A 382 -14.61 -11.47 -14.63
C ALA A 382 -15.17 -10.83 -13.35
N LEU A 383 -16.50 -10.74 -13.21
CA LEU A 383 -17.12 -10.27 -11.97
C LEU A 383 -16.79 -11.16 -10.78
N LEU A 384 -16.84 -12.49 -10.93
CA LEU A 384 -16.49 -13.41 -9.85
C LEU A 384 -15.02 -13.21 -9.41
N GLY A 385 -14.12 -12.99 -10.37
CA GLY A 385 -12.73 -12.64 -10.12
C GLY A 385 -12.56 -11.30 -9.38
N GLU A 386 -13.31 -10.26 -9.76
CA GLU A 386 -13.35 -8.97 -9.06
C GLU A 386 -13.78 -9.15 -7.60
N MET A 387 -14.89 -9.87 -7.37
CA MET A 387 -15.41 -10.16 -6.03
C MET A 387 -14.40 -10.93 -5.18
N ALA A 388 -13.75 -11.95 -5.76
CA ALA A 388 -12.69 -12.70 -5.11
C ALA A 388 -11.48 -11.83 -4.76
N GLY A 389 -11.05 -10.94 -5.66
CA GLY A 389 -9.96 -10.01 -5.41
C GLY A 389 -10.26 -9.02 -4.29
N LEU A 390 -11.51 -8.56 -4.16
CA LEU A 390 -11.94 -7.63 -3.12
C LEU A 390 -11.99 -8.26 -1.72
N LEU A 391 -12.28 -9.56 -1.61
CA LEU A 391 -12.38 -10.26 -0.32
C LEU A 391 -11.14 -11.10 0.04
N GLY A 392 -10.30 -11.41 -0.94
CA GLY A 392 -9.23 -12.39 -0.82
C GLY A 392 -8.23 -12.06 0.29
N ASP A 393 -7.82 -10.80 0.43
CA ASP A 393 -6.88 -10.39 1.48
C ASP A 393 -7.45 -10.60 2.88
N GLU A 394 -8.69 -10.18 3.12
CA GLU A 394 -9.35 -10.31 4.42
C GLU A 394 -9.56 -11.78 4.79
N LEU A 395 -10.02 -12.62 3.85
CA LEU A 395 -10.23 -14.03 4.11
C LEU A 395 -8.92 -14.80 4.29
N ARG A 396 -7.88 -14.48 3.52
CA ARG A 396 -6.53 -15.03 3.76
C ARG A 396 -6.02 -14.65 5.14
N ALA A 397 -6.20 -13.39 5.56
CA ALA A 397 -5.78 -12.93 6.89
C ALA A 397 -6.55 -13.63 8.02
N ARG A 398 -7.86 -13.88 7.86
CA ARG A 398 -8.65 -14.69 8.82
C ARG A 398 -8.15 -16.13 8.88
N ALA A 399 -8.00 -16.78 7.72
CA ALA A 399 -7.52 -18.15 7.63
C ALA A 399 -6.13 -18.31 8.26
N GLN A 400 -5.21 -17.39 7.96
CA GLN A 400 -3.85 -17.38 8.54
C GLN A 400 -3.88 -17.23 10.06
N ARG A 401 -4.74 -16.36 10.62
CA ARG A 401 -4.91 -16.23 12.07
C ARG A 401 -5.39 -17.54 12.70
N THR A 402 -6.42 -18.16 12.12
CA THR A 402 -6.93 -19.46 12.60
C THR A 402 -5.84 -20.54 12.58
N LEU A 403 -5.05 -20.62 11.51
CA LEU A 403 -3.98 -21.61 11.42
C LEU A 403 -2.81 -21.31 12.37
N ALA A 404 -2.50 -20.05 12.61
CA ALA A 404 -1.44 -19.64 13.53
C ALA A 404 -1.75 -19.99 14.99
N GLU A 405 -3.03 -20.18 15.35
CA GLU A 405 -3.46 -20.63 16.67
C GLU A 405 -3.28 -22.15 16.89
N LEU A 406 -3.03 -22.93 15.82
CA LEU A 406 -2.80 -24.37 15.91
C LEU A 406 -1.40 -24.68 16.47
N PRO A 407 -1.20 -25.84 17.13
CA PRO A 407 0.13 -26.31 17.50
C PRO A 407 1.07 -26.43 16.28
N GLU A 408 2.36 -26.13 16.47
CA GLU A 408 3.36 -26.14 15.38
C GLU A 408 3.39 -27.47 14.60
N ALA A 409 3.22 -28.60 15.29
CA ALA A 409 3.19 -29.92 14.67
C ALA A 409 2.00 -30.09 13.70
N GLU A 410 0.85 -29.52 14.03
CA GLU A 410 -0.36 -29.53 13.20
C GLU A 410 -0.20 -28.58 12.01
N GLN A 411 0.37 -27.39 12.22
CA GLN A 411 0.73 -26.49 11.12
C GLN A 411 1.67 -27.17 10.13
N ALA A 412 2.71 -27.85 10.62
CA ALA A 412 3.67 -28.58 9.80
C ALA A 412 3.03 -29.79 9.07
N ALA A 413 2.02 -30.43 9.66
CA ALA A 413 1.27 -31.49 8.99
C ALA A 413 0.43 -30.93 7.83
N LEU A 414 -0.30 -29.84 8.07
CA LEU A 414 -1.09 -29.16 7.03
C LEU A 414 -0.22 -28.75 5.85
N LEU A 415 0.97 -28.18 6.08
CA LEU A 415 1.90 -27.81 5.01
C LEU A 415 2.34 -29.02 4.16
N ARG A 416 2.49 -30.20 4.76
CA ARG A 416 2.93 -31.43 4.07
C ARG A 416 1.79 -32.15 3.34
N GLU A 417 0.59 -32.12 3.91
CA GLU A 417 -0.55 -32.93 3.45
C GLU A 417 -1.48 -32.19 2.50
N SER A 418 -1.34 -30.86 2.39
CA SER A 418 -2.18 -30.05 1.52
C SER A 418 -1.98 -30.39 0.05
N THR A 419 -3.08 -30.79 -0.59
CA THR A 419 -3.14 -31.03 -2.03
C THR A 419 -3.80 -29.84 -2.73
N GLY A 420 -3.52 -29.68 -4.03
CA GLY A 420 -4.08 -28.63 -4.86
C GLY A 420 -5.62 -28.69 -4.96
N PRO A 421 -6.23 -27.72 -5.65
CA PRO A 421 -7.68 -27.58 -5.71
C PRO A 421 -8.39 -28.82 -6.26
N SER A 422 -9.54 -29.14 -5.66
CA SER A 422 -10.34 -30.32 -6.02
C SER A 422 -11.23 -30.07 -7.25
N PRO A 423 -11.71 -31.12 -7.94
CA PRO A 423 -12.73 -30.97 -8.99
C PRO A 423 -14.03 -30.31 -8.50
N GLU A 424 -14.35 -30.41 -7.20
CA GLU A 424 -15.54 -29.77 -6.64
C GLU A 424 -15.39 -28.25 -6.60
N THR A 425 -14.17 -27.75 -6.38
CA THR A 425 -13.85 -26.33 -6.41
C THR A 425 -14.13 -25.72 -7.78
N ALA A 426 -13.73 -26.41 -8.86
CA ALA A 426 -14.03 -25.96 -10.22
C ALA A 426 -15.55 -25.96 -10.52
N ARG A 427 -16.29 -26.95 -10.00
CA ARG A 427 -17.75 -26.99 -10.15
C ARG A 427 -18.44 -25.87 -9.38
N ALA A 428 -17.97 -25.53 -8.18
CA ALA A 428 -18.51 -24.42 -7.40
C ALA A 428 -18.38 -23.09 -8.16
N ILE A 429 -17.21 -22.84 -8.76
CA ILE A 429 -16.97 -21.67 -9.63
C ILE A 429 -17.94 -21.66 -10.83
N GLY A 430 -18.09 -22.80 -11.53
CA GLY A 430 -19.03 -22.90 -12.65
C GLY A 430 -20.49 -22.63 -12.26
N ARG A 431 -20.95 -23.18 -11.12
CA ARG A 431 -22.30 -22.92 -10.59
C ARG A 431 -22.51 -21.45 -10.21
N ALA A 432 -21.48 -20.80 -9.67
CA ALA A 432 -21.53 -19.39 -9.32
C ALA A 432 -21.68 -18.49 -10.55
N VAL A 433 -21.01 -18.81 -11.65
CA VAL A 433 -21.13 -18.07 -12.91
C VAL A 433 -22.56 -18.17 -13.47
N GLU A 434 -23.14 -19.36 -13.45
CA GLU A 434 -24.54 -19.57 -13.85
C GLU A 434 -25.51 -18.79 -12.94
N ALA A 435 -25.30 -18.85 -11.62
CA ALA A 435 -26.10 -18.11 -10.66
C ALA A 435 -25.98 -16.58 -10.83
N LEU A 436 -24.78 -16.06 -11.14
CA LEU A 436 -24.59 -14.64 -11.45
C LEU A 436 -25.37 -14.23 -12.69
N LEU A 437 -25.37 -15.04 -13.75
CA LEU A 437 -26.12 -14.73 -14.98
C LEU A 437 -27.62 -14.67 -14.69
N ASP A 438 -28.15 -15.67 -13.98
CA ASP A 438 -29.56 -15.68 -13.55
C ASP A 438 -29.94 -14.49 -12.64
N GLU A 439 -29.04 -14.10 -11.73
CA GLU A 439 -29.27 -13.00 -10.79
C GLU A 439 -29.22 -11.62 -11.46
N LEU A 440 -28.38 -11.45 -12.47
CA LEU A 440 -28.13 -10.16 -13.13
C LEU A 440 -29.01 -9.93 -14.36
N GLU A 441 -29.50 -10.98 -15.02
CA GLU A 441 -30.44 -10.87 -16.15
C GLU A 441 -31.89 -10.63 -15.68
N ARG A 442 -32.23 -10.94 -14.42
CA ARG A 442 -33.57 -10.65 -13.88
C ARG A 442 -33.80 -9.13 -13.79
N PRO A 443 -34.88 -8.60 -14.38
CA PRO A 443 -35.22 -7.18 -14.24
C PRO A 443 -35.44 -6.87 -12.76
N THR A 444 -34.95 -5.71 -12.33
CA THR A 444 -35.21 -5.16 -11.01
C THR A 444 -36.69 -4.77 -10.93
N THR A 445 -37.55 -5.70 -10.55
CA THR A 445 -38.92 -5.37 -10.16
C THR A 445 -38.81 -4.50 -8.90
N PRO A 446 -39.24 -3.23 -8.90
CA PRO A 446 -39.37 -2.50 -7.66
C PRO A 446 -40.50 -3.16 -6.84
N PRO A 447 -40.38 -3.20 -5.50
CA PRO A 447 -41.48 -3.63 -4.64
C PRO A 447 -42.72 -2.75 -4.81
#